data_AF-A0A166BBS1-F1
#
_entry.id   AF-A0A166BBS1-F1
#
_cell.length_a   1.000
_cell.length_b   1.000
_cell.length_c   1.000
_cell.angle_alpha   90.00
_cell.angle_beta   90.00
_cell.angle_gamma   90.00
#
_symmetry.space_group_name_H-M   'P 1'
#
loop_
_entity.id
_entity.type
_entity.pdbx_description
1 polymer ?
#
loop_
_entity_poly.entity_id
_entity_poly.type
_entity_poly.pdbx_seq_one_letter_code
_entity_poly.pdbx_strand_id
1 'polypeptide(L)'
;YSLRRRYQPQWLPQWPEYGMRSIFFEQSWPHLTGMVIDAYRRENASLVAIKCRPTARIENELAIHRFLTSREMLQDPQNHCAPVLDVFHNPDALDMRGRRSLTFLVTPFLYDLEQWPFQTVDNALDFVGQTLEAIAFMHAHGVAHRDCAGSNIRVDASGLYPDHWPHPAMPTMDYCSPWSPLHSPERASASVRFYLIDFSESSRVYDDHDGPFLVTGNRCIDPALPEAYFDHPYDPFPVDVFLLGNTYRQSLFE
;
A
#
# COMPACT_ATOMS: atom_id res chain seq x y z
N TYR A 1 15.46 11.27 -2.26
CA TYR A 1 14.08 11.55 -2.71
C TYR A 1 13.87 13.04 -2.93
N SER A 2 12.96 13.40 -3.84
CA SER A 2 12.49 14.76 -4.06
C SER A 2 11.05 14.85 -3.57
N LEU A 3 10.84 15.54 -2.45
CA LEU A 3 9.52 15.73 -1.86
C LEU A 3 8.71 16.76 -2.65
N ARG A 4 7.37 16.67 -2.60
CA ARG A 4 6.48 17.70 -3.18
C ARG A 4 6.86 19.10 -2.71
N ARG A 5 6.52 20.11 -3.53
CA ARG A 5 6.83 21.52 -3.26
C ARG A 5 6.41 21.96 -1.85
N ARG A 6 5.23 21.54 -1.38
CA ARG A 6 4.71 21.88 -0.04
C ARG A 6 5.61 21.47 1.14
N TYR A 7 6.52 20.53 0.95
CA TYR A 7 7.44 20.04 1.98
C TYR A 7 8.83 20.71 1.91
N GLN A 8 9.04 21.61 0.95
CA GLN A 8 10.31 22.33 0.82
C GLN A 8 10.36 23.50 1.82
N PRO A 9 11.48 23.72 2.55
CA PRO A 9 11.57 24.70 3.64
C PRO A 9 11.20 26.15 3.28
N GLN A 10 11.28 26.50 2.00
CA GLN A 10 11.02 27.86 1.50
C GLN A 10 9.75 27.94 0.66
N TRP A 11 8.92 26.90 0.65
CA TRP A 11 7.70 26.92 -0.13
C TRP A 11 6.67 27.86 0.50
N LEU A 12 6.13 28.74 -0.33
CA LEU A 12 5.02 29.62 0.01
C LEU A 12 3.79 29.22 -0.81
N PRO A 13 2.58 29.33 -0.23
CA PRO A 13 1.36 29.06 -0.96
C PRO A 13 1.15 30.07 -2.08
N GLN A 14 0.81 29.58 -3.27
CA GLN A 14 0.60 30.42 -4.45
C GLN A 14 -0.82 31.00 -4.53
N TRP A 15 -1.81 30.36 -3.89
CA TRP A 15 -3.22 30.78 -3.96
C TRP A 15 -3.51 32.26 -3.62
N PRO A 16 -2.77 32.97 -2.74
CA PRO A 16 -2.98 34.39 -2.53
C PRO A 16 -2.67 35.23 -3.77
N GLU A 17 -1.65 34.86 -4.55
CA GLU A 17 -1.24 35.57 -5.77
C GLU A 17 -2.31 35.46 -6.87
N TYR A 18 -3.02 34.32 -6.92
CA TYR A 18 -4.12 34.08 -7.86
C TYR A 18 -5.46 34.62 -7.36
N GLY A 19 -5.57 35.08 -6.12
CA GLY A 19 -6.86 35.45 -5.51
C GLY A 19 -7.84 34.27 -5.42
N MET A 20 -7.33 33.04 -5.34
CA MET A 20 -8.13 31.81 -5.38
C MET A 20 -8.09 31.06 -4.05
N ARG A 21 -9.04 30.13 -3.85
CA ARG A 21 -9.04 29.24 -2.68
C ARG A 21 -7.97 28.15 -2.84
N SER A 22 -7.35 27.75 -1.73
CA SER A 22 -6.31 26.71 -1.71
C SER A 22 -6.74 25.39 -2.35
N ILE A 23 -8.02 25.04 -2.30
CA ILE A 23 -8.60 23.81 -2.88
C ILE A 23 -8.32 23.63 -4.38
N PHE A 24 -8.00 24.71 -5.10
CA PHE A 24 -7.66 24.68 -6.53
C PHE A 24 -6.16 24.41 -6.80
N PHE A 25 -5.39 24.09 -5.78
CA PHE A 25 -3.94 23.92 -5.85
C PHE A 25 -3.54 22.58 -5.25
N GLU A 26 -2.83 21.75 -6.04
CA GLU A 26 -2.34 20.43 -5.63
C GLU A 26 -1.59 20.46 -4.29
N GLN A 27 -0.84 21.54 -4.06
CA GLN A 27 0.01 21.66 -2.87
C GLN A 27 -0.80 21.74 -1.57
N SER A 28 -2.08 22.09 -1.64
CA SER A 28 -2.93 22.19 -0.45
C SER A 28 -3.42 20.81 0.04
N TRP A 29 -3.50 19.82 -0.84
CA TRP A 29 -4.13 18.52 -0.56
C TRP A 29 -3.14 17.54 0.08
N PRO A 30 -3.32 17.19 1.37
CA PRO A 30 -2.47 16.20 2.02
C PRO A 30 -2.90 14.78 1.64
N HIS A 31 -2.04 13.80 1.90
CA HIS A 31 -2.49 12.41 1.98
C HIS A 31 -3.49 12.24 3.13
N LEU A 32 -4.51 11.41 2.92
CA LEU A 32 -5.45 11.06 3.99
C LEU A 32 -4.77 10.28 5.12
N THR A 33 -3.73 9.50 4.79
CA THR A 33 -2.93 8.73 5.76
C THR A 33 -1.79 9.58 6.31
N GLY A 34 -1.92 10.05 7.55
CA GLY A 34 -0.96 10.99 8.17
C GLY A 34 0.48 10.49 8.40
N MET A 35 0.78 9.23 8.10
CA MET A 35 2.12 8.62 8.27
C MET A 35 2.77 8.19 6.95
N VAL A 36 2.17 8.55 5.81
CA VAL A 36 2.69 8.26 4.47
C VAL A 36 2.73 9.56 3.68
N ILE A 37 3.85 9.78 2.99
CA ILE A 37 3.99 10.86 2.01
C ILE A 37 4.41 10.30 0.66
N ASP A 38 4.11 11.04 -0.41
CA ASP A 38 4.63 10.76 -1.73
C ASP A 38 5.96 11.50 -1.97
N ALA A 39 6.81 10.91 -2.80
CA ALA A 39 8.03 11.55 -3.28
C ALA A 39 8.43 11.00 -4.66
N TYR A 40 9.33 11.71 -5.33
CA TYR A 40 10.00 11.20 -6.53
C TYR A 40 11.38 10.64 -6.19
N ARG A 41 11.70 9.45 -6.71
CA ARG A 41 13.05 8.90 -6.66
C ARG A 41 13.91 9.65 -7.69
N ARG A 42 15.08 10.13 -7.28
CA ARG A 42 15.93 11.01 -8.13
C ARG A 42 16.58 10.27 -9.30
N GLU A 43 16.78 8.97 -9.17
CA GLU A 43 17.51 8.15 -10.14
C GLU A 43 16.71 7.89 -11.41
N ASN A 44 15.38 7.72 -11.30
CA ASN A 44 14.51 7.28 -12.38
C ASN A 44 13.17 8.04 -12.45
N ALA A 45 12.99 9.07 -11.62
CA ALA A 45 11.75 9.85 -11.50
C ALA A 45 10.48 9.01 -11.20
N SER A 46 10.63 7.80 -10.61
CA SER A 46 9.47 7.01 -10.20
C SER A 46 8.80 7.60 -8.97
N LEU A 47 7.46 7.54 -8.92
CA LEU A 47 6.67 7.92 -7.76
C LEU A 47 6.78 6.85 -6.67
N VAL A 48 7.08 7.26 -5.44
CA VAL A 48 7.25 6.37 -4.29
C VAL A 48 6.42 6.83 -3.10
N ALA A 49 6.00 5.86 -2.28
CA ALA A 49 5.42 6.11 -0.96
C ALA A 49 6.52 5.98 0.11
N ILE A 50 6.56 6.92 1.05
CA ILE A 50 7.47 6.89 2.20
C ILE A 50 6.62 6.79 3.46
N LYS A 51 6.58 5.59 4.06
CA LYS A 51 5.89 5.30 5.32
C LYS A 51 6.83 5.57 6.49
N CYS A 52 6.38 6.34 7.47
CA CYS A 52 7.13 6.62 8.71
C CYS A 52 6.50 5.92 9.91
N ARG A 53 7.31 5.18 10.67
CA ARG A 53 6.86 4.48 11.88
C ARG A 53 7.92 4.53 12.98
N PRO A 54 7.54 4.48 14.26
CA PRO A 54 8.49 4.23 15.34
C PRO A 54 9.23 2.91 15.08
N THR A 55 10.56 2.90 15.20
CA THR A 55 11.41 1.74 14.85
C THR A 55 10.94 0.46 15.55
N ALA A 56 10.72 0.52 16.87
CA ALA A 56 10.25 -0.61 17.68
C ALA A 56 8.88 -1.18 17.25
N ARG A 57 8.11 -0.49 16.40
CA ARG A 57 6.80 -0.96 15.91
C ARG A 57 6.85 -1.54 14.50
N ILE A 58 7.90 -1.26 13.72
CA ILE A 58 8.00 -1.70 12.32
C ILE A 58 8.97 -2.86 12.13
N GLU A 59 9.77 -3.23 13.14
CA GLU A 59 10.79 -4.28 12.99
C GLU A 59 10.25 -5.61 12.44
N ASN A 60 9.10 -6.09 12.96
CA ASN A 60 8.47 -7.32 12.46
C ASN A 60 7.92 -7.17 11.04
N GLU A 61 7.18 -6.09 10.78
CA GLU A 61 6.66 -5.73 9.45
C GLU A 61 7.80 -5.69 8.43
N LEU A 62 8.90 -5.01 8.78
CA LEU A 62 10.05 -4.84 7.93
C LEU A 62 10.80 -6.15 7.68
N ALA A 63 10.91 -7.04 8.68
CA ALA A 63 11.55 -8.33 8.52
C ALA A 63 10.79 -9.22 7.52
N ILE A 64 9.46 -9.28 7.64
CA ILE A 64 8.60 -10.02 6.71
C ILE A 64 8.64 -9.37 5.32
N HIS A 65 8.51 -8.06 5.25
CA HIS A 65 8.50 -7.34 3.98
C HIS A 65 9.84 -7.47 3.24
N ARG A 66 10.98 -7.41 3.93
CA ARG A 66 12.31 -7.69 3.34
C ARG A 66 12.44 -9.13 2.87
N PHE A 67 11.86 -10.08 3.58
CA PHE A 67 11.85 -11.47 3.15
C PHE A 67 11.07 -11.61 1.83
N LEU A 68 9.83 -11.13 1.78
CA LEU A 68 8.97 -11.16 0.58
C LEU A 68 9.54 -10.37 -0.61
N THR A 69 10.55 -9.53 -0.37
CA THR A 69 11.21 -8.69 -1.38
C THR A 69 12.69 -9.02 -1.53
N SER A 70 13.11 -10.21 -1.08
CA SER A 70 14.43 -10.74 -1.39
C SER A 70 14.60 -10.92 -2.89
N ARG A 71 15.85 -10.99 -3.35
CA ARG A 71 16.16 -11.15 -4.77
C ARG A 71 15.52 -12.40 -5.36
N GLU A 72 15.42 -13.46 -4.59
CA GLU A 72 14.80 -14.73 -4.96
C GLU A 72 13.28 -14.56 -5.05
N MET A 73 12.65 -13.95 -4.04
CA MET A 73 11.20 -13.74 -4.02
C MET A 73 10.72 -12.80 -5.12
N LEU A 74 11.49 -11.78 -5.50
CA LEU A 74 11.15 -10.84 -6.57
C LEU A 74 11.22 -11.46 -7.98
N GLN A 75 11.81 -12.65 -8.14
CA GLN A 75 11.84 -13.35 -9.42
C GLN A 75 10.56 -14.14 -9.68
N ASP A 76 9.76 -14.41 -8.65
CA ASP A 76 8.50 -15.11 -8.80
C ASP A 76 7.44 -14.14 -9.37
N PRO A 77 6.88 -14.40 -10.56
CA PRO A 77 5.85 -13.54 -11.14
C PRO A 77 4.54 -13.52 -10.34
N GLN A 78 4.29 -14.52 -9.49
CA GLN A 78 3.13 -14.59 -8.59
C GLN A 78 3.32 -13.75 -7.32
N ASN A 79 4.52 -13.21 -7.11
CA ASN A 79 4.78 -12.28 -6.03
C ASN A 79 4.16 -10.91 -6.35
N HIS A 80 2.97 -10.70 -5.80
CA HIS A 80 2.25 -9.44 -5.81
C HIS A 80 2.36 -8.72 -4.46
N CYS A 81 3.44 -8.92 -3.69
CA CYS A 81 3.76 -8.07 -2.55
C CYS A 81 4.51 -6.82 -3.04
N ALA A 82 4.09 -5.63 -2.58
CA ALA A 82 4.75 -4.39 -3.00
C ALA A 82 6.25 -4.44 -2.64
N PRO A 83 7.19 -4.07 -3.53
CA PRO A 83 8.62 -4.20 -3.23
C PRO A 83 9.11 -3.13 -2.24
N VAL A 84 10.07 -3.50 -1.39
CA VAL A 84 10.85 -2.55 -0.60
C VAL A 84 11.93 -1.95 -1.50
N LEU A 85 11.89 -0.64 -1.71
CA LEU A 85 12.86 0.08 -2.53
C LEU A 85 14.05 0.60 -1.71
N ASP A 86 13.79 1.01 -0.47
CA ASP A 86 14.78 1.62 0.42
C ASP A 86 14.27 1.63 1.86
N VAL A 87 15.19 1.68 2.82
CA VAL A 87 14.91 1.79 4.25
C VAL A 87 15.97 2.67 4.88
N PHE A 88 15.53 3.72 5.58
CA PHE A 88 16.45 4.59 6.31
C PHE A 88 15.91 4.93 7.69
N HIS A 89 16.82 5.26 8.60
CA HIS A 89 16.53 5.47 10.01
C HIS A 89 16.89 6.91 10.40
N ASN A 90 16.09 7.49 11.27
CA ASN A 90 16.42 8.74 11.95
C ASN A 90 16.35 8.51 13.47
N PRO A 91 17.50 8.29 14.14
CA PRO A 91 17.53 8.02 15.57
C PRO A 91 17.12 9.24 16.41
N ASP A 92 17.30 10.46 15.88
CA ASP A 92 17.06 11.71 16.59
C ASP A 92 15.64 12.27 16.39
N ALA A 93 14.94 11.79 15.36
CA ALA A 93 13.56 12.20 15.13
C ALA A 93 12.63 11.68 16.23
N LEU A 94 11.70 12.56 16.63
CA LEU A 94 10.68 12.28 17.63
C LEU A 94 9.37 11.93 16.95
N ASP A 95 8.70 10.88 17.42
CA ASP A 95 7.30 10.65 17.07
C ASP A 95 6.36 11.63 17.79
N MET A 96 5.07 11.59 17.46
CA MET A 96 4.05 12.44 18.10
C MET A 96 3.94 12.27 19.63
N ARG A 97 4.55 11.22 20.19
CA ARG A 97 4.59 10.92 21.63
C ARG A 97 5.96 11.25 22.25
N GLY A 98 6.85 11.90 21.51
CA GLY A 98 8.20 12.25 21.98
C GLY A 98 9.16 11.08 22.06
N ARG A 99 8.84 9.92 21.44
CA ARG A 99 9.75 8.77 21.40
C ARG A 99 10.74 8.94 20.27
N ARG A 100 12.01 8.69 20.57
CA ARG A 100 13.12 8.71 19.60
C ARG A 100 13.09 7.45 18.73
N SER A 101 13.79 7.52 17.60
CA SER A 101 13.95 6.45 16.61
C SER A 101 12.73 6.23 15.71
N LEU A 102 12.80 6.87 14.54
CA LEU A 102 11.88 6.63 13.42
C LEU A 102 12.57 5.83 12.33
N THR A 103 11.81 4.93 11.72
CA THR A 103 12.20 4.19 10.53
C THR A 103 11.28 4.59 9.39
N PHE A 104 11.89 4.82 8.23
CA PHE A 104 11.23 5.18 6.99
C PHE A 104 11.36 4.02 6.01
N LEU A 105 10.22 3.55 5.53
CA LEU A 105 10.11 2.48 4.55
C LEU A 105 9.65 3.08 3.23
N VAL A 106 10.39 2.82 2.16
CA VAL A 106 10.08 3.29 0.81
C VAL A 106 9.59 2.13 -0.06
N THR A 107 8.42 2.30 -0.67
CA THR A 107 7.81 1.37 -1.62
C THR A 107 7.40 2.14 -2.88
N PRO A 108 7.05 1.46 -3.99
CA PRO A 108 6.32 2.13 -5.07
C PRO A 108 5.08 2.84 -4.52
N PHE A 109 4.72 3.98 -5.12
CA PHE A 109 3.43 4.59 -4.83
C PHE A 109 2.35 3.80 -5.58
N LEU A 110 1.38 3.31 -4.83
CA LEU A 110 0.29 2.50 -5.35
C LEU A 110 -1.02 3.13 -4.90
N TYR A 111 -2.01 3.10 -5.77
CA TYR A 111 -3.24 3.84 -5.57
C TYR A 111 -4.36 2.96 -5.03
N ASP A 112 -5.41 3.57 -4.48
CA ASP A 112 -6.59 2.86 -4.00
C ASP A 112 -7.34 2.18 -5.16
N LEU A 113 -7.87 0.98 -4.91
CA LEU A 113 -8.64 0.20 -5.88
C LEU A 113 -9.85 0.96 -6.45
N GLU A 114 -10.52 1.73 -5.59
CA GLU A 114 -11.75 2.50 -5.90
C GLU A 114 -11.54 3.55 -7.01
N GLN A 115 -10.30 3.96 -7.25
CA GLN A 115 -9.98 4.97 -8.27
C GLN A 115 -10.08 4.44 -9.70
N TRP A 116 -9.97 3.12 -9.90
CA TRP A 116 -10.15 2.46 -11.19
C TRP A 116 -11.17 1.31 -11.07
N PRO A 117 -12.48 1.61 -11.09
CA PRO A 117 -13.52 0.60 -10.96
C PRO A 117 -13.44 -0.46 -12.08
N PHE A 118 -13.95 -1.65 -11.80
CA PHE A 118 -14.01 -2.75 -12.78
C PHE A 118 -15.01 -2.40 -13.89
N GLN A 119 -14.53 -2.26 -15.12
CA GLN A 119 -15.39 -1.93 -16.27
C GLN A 119 -15.89 -3.18 -17.02
N THR A 120 -15.17 -4.29 -16.91
CA THR A 120 -15.48 -5.56 -17.57
C THR A 120 -15.35 -6.73 -16.59
N VAL A 121 -15.96 -7.87 -16.94
CA VAL A 121 -15.77 -9.13 -16.21
C VAL A 121 -14.30 -9.55 -16.21
N ASP A 122 -13.59 -9.34 -17.32
CA ASP A 122 -12.16 -9.64 -17.42
C ASP A 122 -11.32 -8.82 -16.42
N ASN A 123 -11.67 -7.54 -16.21
CA ASN A 123 -11.01 -6.72 -15.19
C ASN A 123 -11.22 -7.25 -13.77
N ALA A 124 -12.41 -7.79 -13.48
CA ALA A 124 -12.72 -8.39 -12.19
C ALA A 124 -11.99 -9.74 -12.01
N LEU A 125 -11.97 -10.59 -13.04
CA LEU A 125 -11.28 -11.87 -13.03
C LEU A 125 -9.75 -11.69 -12.91
N ASP A 126 -9.18 -10.69 -13.58
CA ASP A 126 -7.76 -10.33 -13.45
C ASP A 126 -7.39 -9.93 -12.02
N PHE A 127 -8.23 -9.12 -11.36
CA PHE A 127 -8.07 -8.77 -9.95
C PHE A 127 -8.14 -9.98 -9.02
N VAL A 128 -9.15 -10.84 -9.20
CA VAL A 128 -9.27 -12.07 -8.42
C VAL A 128 -8.06 -12.98 -8.65
N GLY A 129 -7.64 -13.16 -9.91
CA GLY A 129 -6.48 -13.97 -10.27
C GLY A 129 -5.20 -13.50 -9.59
N GLN A 130 -4.83 -12.23 -9.77
CA GLN A 130 -3.60 -11.66 -9.20
C GLN A 130 -3.60 -11.69 -7.66
N THR A 131 -4.74 -11.43 -7.02
CA THR A 131 -4.82 -11.43 -5.55
C THR A 131 -4.79 -12.85 -4.97
N LEU A 132 -5.36 -13.86 -5.65
CA LEU A 132 -5.21 -15.27 -5.28
C LEU A 132 -3.76 -15.75 -5.48
N GLU A 133 -3.11 -15.35 -6.58
CA GLU A 133 -1.68 -15.61 -6.79
C GLU A 133 -0.83 -15.02 -5.65
N ALA A 134 -1.13 -13.79 -5.22
CA ALA A 134 -0.44 -13.12 -4.12
C ALA A 134 -0.53 -13.93 -2.81
N ILE A 135 -1.74 -14.37 -2.45
CA ILE A 135 -1.98 -15.15 -1.23
C ILE A 135 -1.36 -16.54 -1.33
N ALA A 136 -1.52 -17.22 -2.46
CA ALA A 136 -0.89 -18.52 -2.68
C ALA A 136 0.64 -18.43 -2.59
N PHE A 137 1.25 -17.39 -3.17
CA PHE A 137 2.67 -17.10 -3.07
C PHE A 137 3.11 -16.89 -1.62
N MET A 138 2.42 -16.02 -0.87
CA MET A 138 2.75 -15.77 0.54
C MET A 138 2.64 -17.06 1.36
N HIS A 139 1.56 -17.81 1.19
CA HIS A 139 1.30 -19.05 1.92
C HIS A 139 2.34 -20.13 1.62
N ALA A 140 2.75 -20.27 0.35
CA ALA A 140 3.82 -21.18 -0.06
C ALA A 140 5.17 -20.86 0.61
N HIS A 141 5.39 -19.60 0.98
CA HIS A 141 6.59 -19.14 1.69
C HIS A 141 6.37 -19.01 3.21
N GLY A 142 5.32 -19.63 3.73
CA GLY A 142 5.01 -19.66 5.16
C GLY A 142 4.60 -18.30 5.73
N VAL A 143 4.14 -17.36 4.91
CA VAL A 143 3.67 -16.05 5.36
C VAL A 143 2.15 -15.96 5.23
N ALA A 144 1.49 -15.57 6.31
CA ALA A 144 0.08 -15.18 6.30
C ALA A 144 -0.02 -13.65 6.46
N HIS A 145 -0.84 -13.01 5.63
CA HIS A 145 -0.98 -11.55 5.61
C HIS A 145 -1.77 -11.03 6.82
N ARG A 146 -2.88 -11.71 7.14
CA ARG A 146 -3.84 -11.49 8.24
C ARG A 146 -4.66 -10.21 8.18
N ASP A 147 -4.58 -9.47 7.07
CA ASP A 147 -5.34 -8.23 6.86
C ASP A 147 -5.58 -7.98 5.36
N CYS A 148 -6.23 -8.95 4.69
CA CYS A 148 -6.50 -8.91 3.25
C CYS A 148 -7.71 -8.01 2.89
N ALA A 149 -7.88 -6.89 3.58
CA ALA A 149 -8.92 -5.90 3.30
C ALA A 149 -8.65 -5.14 2.00
N GLY A 150 -9.70 -4.66 1.33
CA GLY A 150 -9.58 -3.90 0.08
C GLY A 150 -8.65 -2.67 0.18
N SER A 151 -8.54 -2.04 1.35
CA SER A 151 -7.62 -0.92 1.59
C SER A 151 -6.13 -1.28 1.52
N ASN A 152 -5.80 -2.57 1.70
CA ASN A 152 -4.46 -3.12 1.64
C ASN A 152 -4.15 -3.78 0.28
N ILE A 153 -5.09 -3.75 -0.67
CA ILE A 153 -4.85 -4.11 -2.06
C ILE A 153 -4.78 -2.83 -2.88
N ARG A 154 -3.61 -2.55 -3.44
CA ARG A 154 -3.33 -1.32 -4.17
C ARG A 154 -3.07 -1.58 -5.65
N VAL A 155 -3.31 -0.56 -6.46
CA VAL A 155 -3.17 -0.62 -7.91
C VAL A 155 -1.89 0.08 -8.33
N ASP A 156 -1.07 -0.62 -9.11
CA ASP A 156 -0.05 0.01 -9.93
C ASP A 156 -0.69 0.53 -11.23
N ALA A 157 -0.91 1.83 -11.27
CA ALA A 157 -1.48 2.53 -12.41
C ALA A 157 -0.41 3.04 -13.40
N SER A 158 0.87 2.66 -13.24
CA SER A 158 1.95 3.12 -14.12
C SER A 158 1.70 2.82 -15.60
N GLY A 159 1.13 1.65 -15.89
CA GLY A 159 0.77 1.25 -17.26
C GLY A 159 -0.37 2.06 -17.86
N LEU A 160 -1.19 2.73 -17.03
CA LEU A 160 -2.28 3.60 -17.47
C LEU A 160 -1.77 5.00 -17.84
N TYR A 161 -0.71 5.47 -17.18
CA TYR A 161 -0.21 6.83 -17.36
C TYR A 161 1.29 6.83 -17.70
N PRO A 162 1.67 6.59 -18.96
CA PRO A 162 3.08 6.45 -19.36
C PRO A 162 3.88 7.75 -19.24
N ASP A 163 3.23 8.91 -19.38
CA ASP A 163 3.90 10.21 -19.46
C ASP A 163 3.95 10.97 -18.13
N HIS A 164 3.04 10.67 -17.19
CA HIS A 164 2.91 11.39 -15.92
C HIS A 164 2.14 10.56 -14.91
N TRP A 165 2.29 10.83 -13.62
CA TRP A 165 1.51 10.15 -12.60
C TRP A 165 0.21 10.89 -12.29
N PRO A 166 -0.88 10.20 -11.93
CA PRO A 166 -2.03 10.82 -11.28
C PRO A 166 -1.65 11.48 -9.96
N HIS A 167 -2.30 12.58 -9.58
CA HIS A 167 -1.95 13.25 -8.33
C HIS A 167 -2.19 12.31 -7.11
N PRO A 168 -1.24 12.19 -6.16
CA PRO A 168 -1.21 11.04 -5.25
C PRO A 168 -2.30 11.08 -4.18
N ALA A 169 -2.82 12.29 -3.86
CA ALA A 169 -3.94 12.46 -2.94
C ALA A 169 -5.29 12.66 -3.66
N MET A 170 -5.27 12.95 -4.97
CA MET A 170 -6.46 13.24 -5.78
C MET A 170 -6.22 12.76 -7.22
N PRO A 171 -6.31 11.44 -7.48
CA PRO A 171 -5.88 10.87 -8.76
C PRO A 171 -6.65 11.36 -10.00
N THR A 172 -7.77 12.03 -9.78
CA THR A 172 -8.58 12.69 -10.82
C THR A 172 -8.11 14.11 -11.19
N MET A 173 -6.99 14.57 -10.60
CA MET A 173 -6.43 15.91 -10.84
C MET A 173 -4.96 15.82 -11.28
N ASP A 174 -4.52 16.81 -12.05
CA ASP A 174 -3.12 17.00 -12.42
C ASP A 174 -2.31 17.80 -11.37
N TYR A 175 -1.07 18.14 -11.71
CA TYR A 175 -0.17 18.95 -10.87
C TYR A 175 -0.09 20.43 -11.28
N CYS A 176 -0.99 20.92 -12.15
CA CYS A 176 -1.00 22.33 -12.53
C CYS A 176 -1.36 23.22 -11.32
N SER A 177 -1.12 24.52 -11.45
CA SER A 177 -1.44 25.50 -10.41
C SER A 177 -2.07 26.74 -11.07
N PRO A 178 -3.41 26.89 -11.03
CA PRO A 178 -4.42 25.95 -10.50
C PRO A 178 -4.43 24.59 -11.23
N TRP A 179 -4.78 23.52 -10.53
CA TRP A 179 -4.84 22.17 -11.12
C TRP A 179 -6.04 22.01 -12.06
N SER A 180 -5.93 21.06 -13.00
CA SER A 180 -7.01 20.70 -13.93
C SER A 180 -7.41 19.23 -13.72
N PRO A 181 -8.64 18.85 -14.13
CA PRO A 181 -9.05 17.46 -14.14
C PRO A 181 -8.11 16.63 -15.00
N LEU A 182 -7.68 15.49 -14.46
CA LEU A 182 -6.94 14.48 -15.19
C LEU A 182 -7.91 13.38 -15.63
N HIS A 183 -8.03 13.20 -16.94
CA HIS A 183 -8.86 12.13 -17.50
C HIS A 183 -8.19 10.78 -17.27
N SER A 184 -8.91 9.88 -16.59
CA SER A 184 -8.47 8.50 -16.43
C SER A 184 -8.63 7.75 -17.76
N PRO A 185 -7.59 7.03 -18.25
CA PRO A 185 -7.73 6.15 -19.39
C PRO A 185 -8.78 5.08 -19.10
N GLU A 186 -9.46 4.59 -20.14
CA GLU A 186 -10.38 3.47 -20.01
C GLU A 186 -9.60 2.23 -19.55
N ARG A 187 -9.99 1.66 -18.41
CA ARG A 187 -9.39 0.44 -17.85
C ARG A 187 -9.50 -0.75 -18.81
N ALA A 188 -10.52 -0.78 -19.66
CA ALA A 188 -10.67 -1.78 -20.71
C ALA A 188 -9.46 -1.87 -21.67
N SER A 189 -8.63 -0.81 -21.75
CA SER A 189 -7.51 -0.72 -22.71
C SER A 189 -6.13 -1.09 -22.14
N ALA A 190 -6.01 -1.36 -20.82
CA ALA A 190 -4.71 -1.61 -20.19
C ALA A 190 -4.78 -2.57 -18.99
N SER A 191 -3.78 -3.45 -18.90
CA SER A 191 -3.55 -4.29 -17.73
C SER A 191 -2.98 -3.45 -16.58
N VAL A 192 -3.54 -3.63 -15.39
CA VAL A 192 -3.00 -3.08 -14.14
C VAL A 192 -2.47 -4.21 -13.27
N ARG A 193 -1.50 -3.90 -12.40
CA ARG A 193 -1.05 -4.85 -11.37
C ARG A 193 -1.65 -4.51 -10.02
N PHE A 194 -2.06 -5.55 -9.29
CA PHE A 194 -2.50 -5.42 -7.90
C PHE A 194 -1.38 -5.83 -6.97
N TYR A 195 -1.26 -5.11 -5.86
CA TYR A 195 -0.23 -5.37 -4.87
C TYR A 195 -0.83 -5.40 -3.47
N LEU A 196 -0.44 -6.41 -2.69
CA LEU A 196 -0.64 -6.42 -1.25
C LEU A 196 0.39 -5.51 -0.57
N ILE A 197 -0.10 -4.71 0.37
CA ILE A 197 0.68 -3.78 1.19
C ILE A 197 0.39 -3.97 2.68
N ASP A 198 1.19 -3.32 3.52
CA ASP A 198 1.03 -3.28 4.98
C ASP A 198 1.09 -4.66 5.66
N PHE A 199 2.32 -5.12 5.88
CA PHE A 199 2.60 -6.40 6.53
C PHE A 199 2.65 -6.30 8.07
N SER A 200 2.03 -5.27 8.66
CA SER A 200 2.14 -5.02 10.09
C SER A 200 1.48 -6.09 10.96
N GLU A 201 0.43 -6.73 10.42
CA GLU A 201 -0.26 -7.85 11.07
C GLU A 201 0.16 -9.23 10.57
N SER A 202 1.03 -9.26 9.55
CA SER A 202 1.51 -10.50 8.97
C SER A 202 2.35 -11.31 9.96
N SER A 203 2.31 -12.62 9.74
CA SER A 203 3.06 -13.59 10.52
C SER A 203 3.77 -14.55 9.59
N ARG A 204 4.96 -15.00 9.97
CA ARG A 204 5.77 -15.92 9.18
C ARG A 204 6.14 -17.17 9.99
N VAL A 205 5.98 -18.33 9.39
CA VAL A 205 6.56 -19.61 9.82
C VAL A 205 8.03 -19.59 9.47
N TYR A 206 8.89 -19.83 10.46
CA TYR A 206 10.33 -19.96 10.26
C TYR A 206 10.71 -21.42 10.07
N ASP A 207 11.83 -21.66 9.38
CA ASP A 207 12.26 -23.00 8.94
C ASP A 207 12.50 -23.97 10.13
N ASP A 208 12.70 -23.45 11.33
CA ASP A 208 12.92 -24.19 12.57
C ASP A 208 11.63 -24.47 13.37
N HIS A 209 10.46 -24.08 12.84
CA HIS A 209 9.17 -24.29 13.50
C HIS A 209 8.74 -25.76 13.42
N ASP A 210 8.52 -26.38 14.59
CA ASP A 210 7.97 -27.73 14.71
C ASP A 210 6.53 -27.68 15.24
N GLY A 211 5.65 -28.49 14.64
CA GLY A 211 4.24 -28.57 14.97
C GLY A 211 3.34 -27.51 14.30
N PRO A 212 2.07 -27.37 14.75
CA PRO A 212 1.10 -26.49 14.12
C PRO A 212 1.49 -25.02 14.28
N PHE A 213 1.40 -24.24 13.20
CA PHE A 213 1.61 -22.80 13.26
C PHE A 213 0.30 -22.08 13.60
N LEU A 214 0.19 -21.60 14.84
CA LEU A 214 -0.97 -20.88 15.33
C LEU A 214 -0.57 -19.48 15.78
N VAL A 215 -1.40 -18.51 15.44
CA VAL A 215 -1.24 -17.12 15.89
C VAL A 215 -2.33 -16.77 16.89
N THR A 216 -2.10 -15.72 17.69
CA THR A 216 -3.08 -15.20 18.65
C THR A 216 -3.45 -13.75 18.33
N GLY A 217 -4.61 -13.35 18.84
CA GLY A 217 -5.01 -11.95 18.93
C GLY A 217 -6.00 -11.48 17.87
N ASN A 218 -6.78 -10.47 18.28
CA ASN A 218 -7.79 -9.78 17.50
C ASN A 218 -7.19 -8.62 16.68
N ARG A 219 -6.18 -8.94 15.88
CA ARG A 219 -5.50 -7.93 15.06
C ARG A 219 -6.06 -7.80 13.65
N CYS A 220 -6.97 -8.70 13.28
CA CYS A 220 -7.73 -8.57 12.06
C CYS A 220 -8.95 -7.68 12.32
N ILE A 221 -9.12 -6.63 11.53
CA ILE A 221 -10.14 -5.60 11.74
C ILE A 221 -11.51 -6.05 11.22
N ASP A 222 -11.59 -7.17 10.49
CA ASP A 222 -12.85 -7.60 9.88
C ASP A 222 -13.84 -8.14 10.95
N PRO A 223 -14.93 -7.42 11.24
CA PRO A 223 -15.93 -7.86 12.21
C PRO A 223 -16.71 -9.10 11.74
N ALA A 224 -16.61 -9.48 10.46
CA ALA A 224 -17.24 -10.67 9.91
C ALA A 224 -16.45 -11.95 10.20
N LEU A 225 -15.22 -11.86 10.73
CA LEU A 225 -14.50 -13.05 11.17
C LEU A 225 -15.26 -13.73 12.32
N PRO A 226 -15.43 -15.07 12.27
CA PRO A 226 -16.06 -15.81 13.36
C PRO A 226 -15.36 -15.57 14.70
N GLU A 227 -16.14 -15.50 15.80
CA GLU A 227 -15.63 -15.26 17.16
C GLU A 227 -14.52 -16.23 17.59
N ALA A 228 -14.52 -17.44 17.03
CA ALA A 228 -13.51 -18.47 17.24
C ALA A 228 -12.07 -18.01 16.92
N TYR A 229 -11.89 -16.98 16.10
CA TYR A 229 -10.58 -16.43 15.73
C TYR A 229 -10.05 -15.36 16.70
N PHE A 230 -10.86 -14.90 17.66
CA PHE A 230 -10.45 -13.80 18.56
C PHE A 230 -9.95 -14.28 19.91
N ASP A 231 -10.49 -15.39 20.44
CA ASP A 231 -10.24 -15.84 21.81
C ASP A 231 -9.29 -17.05 21.91
N HIS A 232 -8.92 -17.66 20.78
CA HIS A 232 -8.12 -18.88 20.73
C HIS A 232 -7.00 -18.81 19.68
N PRO A 233 -5.89 -19.53 19.88
CA PRO A 233 -4.89 -19.72 18.82
C PRO A 233 -5.54 -20.31 17.57
N TYR A 234 -5.23 -19.75 16.40
CA TYR A 234 -5.83 -20.16 15.13
C TYR A 234 -4.80 -20.26 14.00
N ASP A 235 -5.13 -21.04 12.98
CA ASP A 235 -4.38 -21.11 11.74
C ASP A 235 -4.65 -19.83 10.91
N PRO A 236 -3.62 -18.99 10.65
CA PRO A 236 -3.82 -17.73 9.93
C PRO A 236 -4.03 -17.88 8.43
N PHE A 237 -3.70 -19.04 7.82
CA PHE A 237 -3.78 -19.18 6.36
C PHE A 237 -5.24 -19.23 5.85
N PRO A 238 -6.17 -20.00 6.45
CA PRO A 238 -7.58 -19.93 6.09
C PRO A 238 -8.22 -18.56 6.35
N VAL A 239 -7.69 -17.81 7.33
CA VAL A 239 -8.16 -16.45 7.63
C VAL A 239 -7.90 -15.51 6.46
N ASP A 240 -6.73 -15.57 5.82
CA ASP A 240 -6.45 -14.77 4.62
C ASP A 240 -7.45 -15.05 3.50
N VAL A 241 -7.78 -16.33 3.26
CA VAL A 241 -8.75 -16.73 2.23
C VAL A 241 -10.14 -16.18 2.54
N PHE A 242 -10.56 -16.23 3.82
CA PHE A 242 -11.83 -15.66 4.25
C PHE A 242 -11.89 -14.14 4.05
N LEU A 243 -10.85 -13.42 4.49
CA LEU A 243 -10.75 -11.97 4.36
C LEU A 243 -10.74 -11.52 2.91
N LEU A 244 -9.97 -12.21 2.07
CA LEU A 244 -9.93 -11.94 0.64
C LEU A 244 -11.29 -12.21 -0.03
N GLY A 245 -11.98 -13.28 0.38
CA GLY A 245 -13.36 -13.56 -0.04
C GLY A 245 -14.34 -12.45 0.34
N ASN A 246 -14.23 -11.89 1.55
CA ASN A 246 -15.02 -10.73 1.96
C ASN A 246 -14.69 -9.48 1.15
N THR A 247 -13.41 -9.26 0.84
CA THR A 247 -12.98 -8.18 -0.05
C THR A 247 -13.59 -8.34 -1.44
N TYR A 248 -13.68 -9.55 -1.98
CA TYR A 248 -14.40 -9.79 -3.25
C TYR A 248 -15.88 -9.50 -3.14
N ARG A 249 -16.52 -9.93 -2.05
CA ARG A 249 -17.93 -9.64 -1.77
C ARG A 249 -18.20 -8.13 -1.81
N GLN A 250 -17.40 -7.35 -1.10
CA GLN A 250 -17.53 -5.89 -1.01
C GLN A 250 -17.17 -5.18 -2.32
N SER A 251 -16.10 -5.60 -3.00
CA SER A 251 -15.56 -4.85 -4.15
C SER A 251 -16.25 -5.18 -5.47
N LEU A 252 -16.92 -6.33 -5.57
CA LEU A 252 -17.52 -6.83 -6.81
C LEU A 252 -19.05 -6.91 -6.77
N PHE A 253 -19.67 -6.95 -5.58
CA PHE A 253 -21.11 -7.19 -5.45
C PHE A 253 -21.85 -6.14 -4.61
N GLU A 254 -21.15 -5.23 -3.92
CA GLU A 254 -21.73 -4.12 -3.13
C GLU A 254 -21.37 -2.77 -3.75
#